data_AF-A0A166CCY7-F1
#
_entry.id   AF-A0A166CCY7-F1
#
_cell.length_a   1.000
_cell.length_b   1.000
_cell.length_c   1.000
_cell.angle_alpha   90.00
_cell.angle_beta   90.00
_cell.angle_gamma   90.00
#
_symmetry.space_group_name_H-M   'P 1'
#
loop_
_entity.id
_entity.type
_entity.pdbx_description
1 polymer ?
#
loop_
_entity_poly.entity_id
_entity_poly.type
_entity_poly.pdbx_seq_one_letter_code
_entity_poly.pdbx_strand_id
1 'polypeptide(L)'
;MSNLKRLLIAILIIFSLFTVITSASAADLTVNKNVTQKNINDWMKNATKGDKLNFNTSTYTLNSTLNVTKPILITSKTKTKIIFKKNKPMFQVKTTGVTFKKLKLDYYGYKSVAINATLKSANLNVDTTDINIRNKSSIAILTNGTTNLQYSKITLYKNYNYGVVAGRIKGNIKNNKFTLKGKYSYGVIVGKIDTTIKNNNFLLKGKYNYGIFSNIWTGNSINNKFYIYNNPTLGILITNKWTGTVTKNTFEGNKYSKGACGIFVNKTFKGSIKNSNAYLPKANSFGIMVYKWNGKLYNSKINVKGKGSVGIYIAKGSLLITHNSKVTSKNYYALAKYTASIKNSKSTIKSKKGFPNILKVS
;
A
#
# COMPACT_ATOMS: atom_id res chain seq x y z
N MET A 1 28.28 -46.27 52.34
CA MET A 1 27.17 -45.75 51.51
C MET A 1 26.99 -46.68 50.31
N SER A 2 25.80 -47.28 50.14
CA SER A 2 25.53 -48.23 49.06
C SER A 2 25.67 -47.57 47.68
N ASN A 3 26.11 -48.34 46.69
CA ASN A 3 26.33 -47.87 45.31
C ASN A 3 25.08 -47.20 44.70
N LEU A 4 23.88 -47.58 45.17
CA LEU A 4 22.61 -46.96 44.78
C LEU A 4 22.48 -45.49 45.22
N LYS A 5 22.97 -45.13 46.42
CA LYS A 5 22.95 -43.73 46.89
C LYS A 5 23.90 -42.84 46.10
N ARG A 6 25.06 -43.36 45.69
CA ARG A 6 26.02 -42.62 44.83
C ARG A 6 25.45 -42.38 43.43
N LEU A 7 24.77 -43.37 42.87
CA LEU A 7 24.11 -43.25 41.56
C LEU A 7 22.96 -42.22 41.60
N LEU A 8 22.12 -42.24 42.64
CA LEU A 8 21.04 -41.28 42.82
C LEU A 8 21.55 -39.84 42.99
N ILE A 9 22.64 -39.64 43.75
CA ILE A 9 23.28 -38.33 43.92
C ILE A 9 23.88 -37.86 42.58
N ALA A 10 24.55 -38.74 41.83
CA ALA A 10 25.11 -38.39 40.53
C ALA A 10 24.02 -38.01 39.51
N ILE A 11 22.89 -38.74 39.49
CA ILE A 11 21.75 -38.42 38.63
C ILE A 11 21.11 -37.08 39.04
N LEU A 12 20.97 -36.78 40.34
CA LEU A 12 20.48 -35.49 40.82
C LEU A 12 21.42 -34.33 40.48
N ILE A 13 22.73 -34.55 40.53
CA ILE A 13 23.75 -33.56 40.15
C ILE A 13 23.71 -33.32 38.63
N ILE A 14 23.58 -34.37 37.82
CA ILE A 14 23.45 -34.24 36.36
C ILE A 14 22.12 -33.55 36.00
N PHE A 15 21.01 -33.89 36.65
CA PHE A 15 19.71 -33.25 36.43
C PHE A 15 19.72 -31.77 36.86
N SER A 16 20.41 -31.44 37.97
CA SER A 16 20.57 -30.05 38.42
C SER A 16 21.52 -29.22 37.53
N LEU A 17 22.57 -29.85 36.95
CA LEU A 17 23.42 -29.25 35.91
C LEU A 17 22.67 -29.04 34.58
N PHE A 18 21.66 -29.86 34.26
CA PHE A 18 20.81 -29.67 33.07
C PHE A 18 19.67 -28.66 33.27
N THR A 19 19.27 -28.35 34.50
CA THR A 19 18.17 -27.39 34.78
C THR A 19 18.53 -25.91 34.70
N VAL A 20 19.79 -25.55 34.44
CA VAL A 20 20.20 -24.13 34.34
C VAL A 20 20.97 -23.85 33.05
N ILE A 21 20.39 -24.25 31.92
CA ILE A 21 20.60 -23.52 30.66
C ILE A 21 19.26 -22.83 30.31
N THR A 22 18.75 -22.04 31.25
CA THR A 22 17.78 -21.01 30.91
C THR A 22 18.51 -20.02 30.02
N SER A 23 18.29 -20.09 28.70
CA SER A 23 18.73 -19.07 27.76
C SER A 23 18.29 -17.72 28.31
N ALA A 24 19.23 -16.94 28.85
CA ALA A 24 18.96 -15.57 29.27
C ALA A 24 18.48 -14.83 28.02
N SER A 25 17.15 -14.62 27.92
CA SER A 25 16.57 -13.77 26.90
C SER A 25 17.24 -12.41 27.04
N ALA A 26 17.82 -11.91 25.95
CA ALA A 26 18.36 -10.56 25.96
C ALA A 26 17.18 -9.61 26.22
N ALA A 27 17.18 -8.98 27.39
CA ALA A 27 16.16 -8.01 27.75
C ALA A 27 15.99 -6.93 26.67
N ASP A 28 14.78 -6.36 26.57
CA ASP A 28 14.46 -5.24 25.68
C ASP A 28 15.57 -4.17 25.67
N LEU A 29 16.06 -3.77 24.49
CA LEU A 29 17.03 -2.69 24.38
C LEU A 29 16.32 -1.34 24.29
N THR A 30 16.56 -0.49 25.28
CA THR A 30 16.13 0.91 25.24
C THR A 30 17.22 1.80 24.62
N VAL A 31 16.94 2.36 23.45
CA VAL A 31 17.85 3.26 22.72
C VAL A 31 17.64 4.70 23.18
N ASN A 32 18.59 5.22 23.95
CA ASN A 32 18.68 6.64 24.33
C ASN A 32 19.80 7.35 23.54
N LYS A 33 20.12 8.60 23.91
CA LYS A 33 21.14 9.42 23.21
C LYS A 33 22.57 8.83 23.25
N ASN A 34 22.88 8.00 24.23
CA ASN A 34 24.20 7.42 24.45
C ASN A 34 24.36 6.04 23.79
N VAL A 35 23.25 5.39 23.40
CA VAL A 35 23.28 4.07 22.76
C VAL A 35 23.77 4.22 21.32
N THR A 36 24.94 3.66 21.03
CA THR A 36 25.55 3.70 19.71
C THR A 36 25.01 2.62 18.78
N GLN A 37 25.31 2.73 17.48
CA GLN A 37 25.04 1.67 16.51
C GLN A 37 25.69 0.34 16.91
N LYS A 38 26.91 0.37 17.48
CA LYS A 38 27.61 -0.84 17.94
C LYS A 38 26.79 -1.54 19.02
N ASN A 39 26.28 -0.79 20.00
CA ASN A 39 25.43 -1.36 21.06
C ASN A 39 24.17 -2.03 20.48
N ILE A 40 23.50 -1.39 19.52
CA ILE A 40 22.32 -1.97 18.86
C ILE A 40 22.69 -3.26 18.10
N ASN A 41 23.81 -3.23 17.37
CA ASN A 41 24.27 -4.39 16.60
C ASN A 41 24.66 -5.57 17.53
N ASP A 42 25.34 -5.28 18.64
CA ASP A 42 25.75 -6.28 19.61
C ASP A 42 24.53 -6.90 20.31
N TRP A 43 23.54 -6.09 20.69
CA TRP A 43 22.28 -6.59 21.24
C TRP A 43 21.51 -7.45 20.22
N MET A 44 21.43 -7.04 18.95
CA MET A 44 20.73 -7.78 17.89
C MET A 44 21.26 -9.21 17.68
N LYS A 45 22.54 -9.46 17.98
CA LYS A 45 23.14 -10.81 17.91
C LYS A 45 22.46 -11.77 18.92
N ASN A 46 22.17 -11.25 20.11
CA ASN A 46 21.65 -12.02 21.24
C ASN A 46 20.13 -11.90 21.40
N ALA A 47 19.49 -10.98 20.68
CA ALA A 47 18.04 -10.82 20.70
C ALA A 47 17.33 -12.12 20.27
N THR A 48 16.17 -12.32 20.88
CA THR A 48 15.27 -13.45 20.74
C THR A 48 13.91 -13.00 20.20
N LYS A 49 12.99 -13.95 20.01
CA LYS A 49 11.69 -13.66 19.42
C LYS A 49 10.82 -12.89 20.41
N GLY A 50 10.29 -11.75 19.96
CA GLY A 50 9.39 -10.91 20.76
C GLY A 50 10.10 -9.77 21.50
N ASP A 51 11.43 -9.80 21.59
CA ASP A 51 12.20 -8.72 22.21
C ASP A 51 11.97 -7.39 21.49
N LYS A 52 12.16 -6.29 22.23
CA LYS A 52 11.90 -4.95 21.73
C LYS A 52 13.18 -4.15 21.58
N LEU A 53 13.35 -3.55 20.41
CA LEU A 53 14.27 -2.44 20.20
C LEU A 53 13.46 -1.13 20.35
N ASN A 54 13.51 -0.54 21.55
CA ASN A 54 12.67 0.58 21.95
C ASN A 54 13.43 1.92 21.91
N PHE A 55 13.16 2.74 20.91
CA PHE A 55 13.72 4.09 20.81
C PHE A 55 13.03 5.04 21.80
N ASN A 56 13.79 5.51 22.79
CA ASN A 56 13.34 6.42 23.84
C ASN A 56 14.06 7.77 23.76
N THR A 57 13.93 8.40 22.59
CA THR A 57 14.43 9.75 22.31
C THR A 57 13.50 10.43 21.31
N SER A 58 13.50 11.76 21.24
CA SER A 58 12.71 12.48 20.23
C SER A 58 13.26 12.24 18.81
N THR A 59 14.58 12.20 18.67
CA THR A 59 15.29 11.98 17.40
C THR A 59 16.48 11.05 17.61
N TYR A 60 16.74 10.19 16.62
CA TYR A 60 17.91 9.32 16.59
C TYR A 60 18.48 9.27 15.17
N THR A 61 19.80 9.35 15.00
CA THR A 61 20.45 9.24 13.69
C THR A 61 21.13 7.90 13.56
N LEU A 62 20.68 7.08 12.59
CA LEU A 62 21.35 5.84 12.24
C LEU A 62 22.51 6.15 11.28
N ASN A 63 23.72 5.73 11.65
CA ASN A 63 24.92 5.97 10.85
C ASN A 63 25.19 4.84 9.83
N SER A 64 24.57 3.68 10.03
CA SER A 64 24.70 2.51 9.16
C SER A 64 23.40 1.73 9.05
N THR A 65 23.30 0.85 8.05
CA THR A 65 22.13 -0.02 7.88
C THR A 65 21.98 -0.91 9.10
N LEU A 66 20.77 -0.96 9.67
CA LEU A 66 20.47 -1.93 10.72
C LEU A 66 20.04 -3.26 10.08
N ASN A 67 20.84 -4.30 10.28
CA ASN A 67 20.49 -5.67 9.88
C ASN A 67 19.58 -6.26 10.95
N VAL A 68 18.30 -6.49 10.62
CA VAL A 68 17.31 -7.07 11.53
C VAL A 68 17.26 -8.57 11.26
N THR A 69 17.97 -9.34 12.08
CA THR A 69 18.15 -10.79 11.94
C THR A 69 17.23 -11.59 12.86
N LYS A 70 16.55 -10.93 13.80
CA LYS A 70 15.66 -11.56 14.79
C LYS A 70 14.20 -11.07 14.67
N PRO A 71 13.21 -11.92 14.97
CA PRO A 71 11.78 -11.58 14.90
C PRO A 71 11.36 -10.68 16.08
N ILE A 72 11.74 -9.41 16.00
CA ILE A 72 11.61 -8.42 17.09
C ILE A 72 10.57 -7.34 16.79
N LEU A 73 10.21 -6.60 17.82
CA LEU A 73 9.45 -5.35 17.73
C LEU A 73 10.39 -4.14 17.77
N ILE A 74 10.43 -3.37 16.69
CA ILE A 74 11.15 -2.08 16.62
C ILE A 74 10.14 -0.97 16.87
N THR A 75 10.27 -0.27 18.00
CA THR A 75 9.21 0.60 18.51
C THR A 75 9.74 1.88 19.17
N SER A 76 8.83 2.80 19.48
CA SER A 76 9.08 3.95 20.34
C SER A 76 7.85 4.30 21.18
N LYS A 77 8.06 4.82 22.40
CA LYS A 77 6.98 5.36 23.24
C LYS A 77 6.45 6.70 22.69
N THR A 78 7.34 7.56 22.20
CA THR A 78 7.06 8.97 21.84
C THR A 78 7.09 9.23 20.34
N LYS A 79 7.09 8.17 19.51
CA LYS A 79 7.19 8.26 18.05
C LYS A 79 8.50 8.90 17.56
N THR A 80 9.62 8.36 18.03
CA THR A 80 10.98 8.80 17.67
C THR A 80 11.15 9.01 16.16
N LYS A 81 11.75 10.15 15.80
CA LYS A 81 12.22 10.44 14.44
C LYS A 81 13.59 9.80 14.20
N ILE A 82 13.63 8.73 13.42
CA ILE A 82 14.87 8.08 13.00
C ILE A 82 15.33 8.68 11.66
N ILE A 83 16.51 9.28 11.64
CA ILE A 83 17.12 9.89 10.46
C ILE A 83 18.15 8.93 9.86
N PHE A 84 18.12 8.74 8.53
CA PHE A 84 19.13 7.99 7.82
C PHE A 84 19.53 8.66 6.51
N LYS A 85 20.83 8.94 6.35
CA LYS A 85 21.37 9.75 5.23
C LYS A 85 22.23 8.96 4.23
N LYS A 86 22.35 7.65 4.37
CA LYS A 86 23.21 6.83 3.49
C LYS A 86 22.43 6.27 2.31
N ASN A 87 23.09 6.08 1.17
CA ASN A 87 22.53 5.51 -0.08
C ASN A 87 22.45 3.97 -0.03
N LYS A 88 21.84 3.45 1.03
CA LYS A 88 21.68 2.01 1.29
C LYS A 88 20.40 1.78 2.11
N PRO A 89 19.97 0.53 2.36
CA PRO A 89 18.81 0.30 3.20
C PRO A 89 18.96 0.94 4.59
N MET A 90 17.91 1.58 5.13
CA MET A 90 17.92 1.99 6.56
C MET A 90 17.79 0.73 7.44
N PHE A 91 16.82 -0.12 7.12
CA PHE A 91 16.63 -1.43 7.72
C PHE A 91 16.74 -2.52 6.65
N GLN A 92 17.63 -3.48 6.88
CA GLN A 92 17.73 -4.71 6.10
C GLN A 92 17.14 -5.86 6.92
N VAL A 93 15.90 -6.25 6.62
CA VAL A 93 15.18 -7.31 7.32
C VAL A 93 15.56 -8.66 6.72
N LYS A 94 16.22 -9.49 7.52
CA LYS A 94 16.73 -10.81 7.16
C LYS A 94 16.00 -11.96 7.86
N THR A 95 14.86 -11.66 8.50
CA THR A 95 14.00 -12.63 9.17
C THR A 95 12.52 -12.32 8.96
N THR A 96 11.63 -13.21 9.38
CA THR A 96 10.18 -13.01 9.32
C THR A 96 9.64 -12.56 10.67
N GLY A 97 8.45 -11.97 10.73
CA GLY A 97 7.81 -11.60 12.01
C GLY A 97 8.30 -10.28 12.62
N VAL A 98 9.02 -9.46 11.85
CA VAL A 98 9.46 -8.14 12.30
C VAL A 98 8.31 -7.15 12.28
N THR A 99 8.18 -6.38 13.36
CA THR A 99 7.17 -5.32 13.48
C THR A 99 7.83 -3.96 13.69
N PHE A 100 7.43 -2.96 12.90
CA PHE A 100 7.75 -1.55 13.11
C PHE A 100 6.52 -0.86 13.68
N LYS A 101 6.64 -0.22 14.85
CA LYS A 101 5.49 0.39 15.55
C LYS A 101 5.81 1.76 16.13
N LYS A 102 4.90 2.73 15.96
CA LYS A 102 5.03 4.08 16.52
C LYS A 102 6.40 4.70 16.22
N LEU A 103 6.81 4.75 14.96
CA LEU A 103 8.07 5.38 14.54
C LEU A 103 7.83 6.49 13.52
N LYS A 104 8.85 7.34 13.32
CA LYS A 104 8.93 8.23 12.17
C LYS A 104 10.28 8.06 11.48
N LEU A 105 10.28 7.46 10.30
CA LEU A 105 11.47 7.18 9.51
C LEU A 105 11.68 8.28 8.47
N ASP A 106 12.73 9.09 8.63
CA ASP A 106 13.15 10.12 7.68
C ASP A 106 14.36 9.60 6.88
N TYR A 107 14.08 9.14 5.66
CA TYR A 107 15.06 8.49 4.80
C TYR A 107 15.51 9.40 3.65
N TYR A 108 16.82 9.64 3.56
CA TYR A 108 17.46 10.53 2.58
C TYR A 108 18.32 9.78 1.56
N GLY A 109 18.37 8.44 1.60
CA GLY A 109 19.14 7.66 0.63
C GLY A 109 18.60 7.79 -0.80
N TYR A 110 19.50 7.84 -1.77
CA TYR A 110 19.23 7.84 -3.22
C TYR A 110 19.26 6.42 -3.79
N LYS A 111 18.37 6.11 -4.75
CA LYS A 111 18.33 4.81 -5.45
C LYS A 111 18.31 3.61 -4.50
N SER A 112 17.60 3.75 -3.37
CA SER A 112 17.61 2.73 -2.33
C SER A 112 16.32 2.77 -1.50
N VAL A 113 16.28 2.07 -0.38
CA VAL A 113 15.04 1.69 0.31
C VAL A 113 15.09 1.99 1.82
N ALA A 114 13.99 2.43 2.43
CA ALA A 114 13.97 2.59 3.88
C ALA A 114 13.88 1.22 4.59
N ILE A 115 12.87 0.39 4.26
CA ILE A 115 12.71 -0.97 4.80
C ILE A 115 12.82 -1.99 3.67
N ASN A 116 13.88 -2.80 3.69
CA ASN A 116 14.08 -3.89 2.74
C ASN A 116 13.76 -5.25 3.37
N ALA A 117 12.69 -5.91 2.94
CA ALA A 117 12.18 -7.18 3.49
C ALA A 117 11.81 -8.17 2.37
N THR A 118 12.76 -8.51 1.51
CA THR A 118 12.56 -9.29 0.26
C THR A 118 12.63 -10.81 0.41
N LEU A 119 12.70 -11.34 1.64
CA LEU A 119 12.66 -12.78 1.89
C LEU A 119 11.35 -13.39 1.36
N LYS A 120 11.43 -14.57 0.74
CA LYS A 120 10.31 -15.26 0.04
C LYS A 120 9.05 -15.48 0.90
N SER A 121 9.20 -15.46 2.23
CA SER A 121 8.12 -15.63 3.21
C SER A 121 8.11 -14.51 4.27
N ALA A 122 8.58 -13.30 3.92
CA ALA A 122 8.58 -12.18 4.85
C ALA A 122 7.16 -11.93 5.40
N ASN A 123 7.01 -12.00 6.72
CA ASN A 123 5.87 -11.44 7.43
C ASN A 123 6.31 -10.12 8.06
N LEU A 124 5.94 -9.01 7.41
CA LEU A 124 6.33 -7.66 7.81
C LEU A 124 5.10 -6.91 8.30
N ASN A 125 5.17 -6.41 9.54
CA ASN A 125 4.13 -5.55 10.10
C ASN A 125 4.67 -4.12 10.23
N VAL A 126 3.94 -3.16 9.68
CA VAL A 126 4.22 -1.72 9.81
C VAL A 126 2.95 -1.05 10.32
N ASP A 127 2.99 -0.66 11.59
CA ASP A 127 1.84 -0.17 12.35
C ASP A 127 2.15 1.23 12.89
N THR A 128 1.24 2.19 12.72
CA THR A 128 1.40 3.57 13.27
C THR A 128 2.74 4.24 12.95
N THR A 129 3.37 3.87 11.83
CA THR A 129 4.72 4.30 11.47
C THR A 129 4.67 5.28 10.31
N ASP A 130 5.31 6.43 10.48
CA ASP A 130 5.44 7.43 9.42
C ASP A 130 6.74 7.17 8.66
N ILE A 131 6.71 7.11 7.33
CA ILE A 131 7.89 6.95 6.49
C ILE A 131 7.94 8.10 5.48
N ASN A 132 9.00 8.90 5.57
CA ASN A 132 9.23 10.06 4.73
C ASN A 132 10.43 9.79 3.83
N ILE A 133 10.17 9.64 2.52
CA ILE A 133 11.19 9.51 1.50
C ILE A 133 11.54 10.90 0.98
N ARG A 134 12.72 11.38 1.40
CA ARG A 134 13.18 12.76 1.21
C ARG A 134 13.99 12.96 -0.07
N ASN A 135 14.52 11.88 -0.64
CA ASN A 135 15.33 11.90 -1.87
C ASN A 135 14.58 11.26 -3.06
N LYS A 136 15.14 11.37 -4.27
CA LYS A 136 14.58 10.81 -5.51
C LYS A 136 14.92 9.32 -5.67
N SER A 137 14.16 8.61 -6.50
CA SER A 137 14.45 7.24 -6.94
C SER A 137 14.47 6.20 -5.80
N SER A 138 13.66 6.38 -4.76
CA SER A 138 13.75 5.59 -3.53
C SER A 138 12.41 4.97 -3.13
N ILE A 139 12.50 3.93 -2.30
CA ILE A 139 11.37 3.08 -1.90
C ILE A 139 11.17 3.19 -0.38
N ALA A 140 9.94 3.33 0.10
CA ALA A 140 9.67 3.27 1.53
C ALA A 140 9.72 1.83 2.05
N ILE A 141 8.99 0.93 1.41
CA ILE A 141 8.95 -0.49 1.79
C ILE A 141 9.11 -1.33 0.53
N LEU A 142 10.15 -2.17 0.49
CA LEU A 142 10.33 -3.21 -0.51
C LEU A 142 10.14 -4.57 0.17
N THR A 143 9.24 -5.41 -0.33
CA THR A 143 8.90 -6.67 0.35
C THR A 143 8.38 -7.74 -0.60
N ASN A 144 8.64 -9.02 -0.29
CA ASN A 144 8.13 -10.16 -1.05
C ASN A 144 7.44 -11.15 -0.11
N GLY A 145 6.23 -10.82 0.37
CA GLY A 145 5.53 -11.70 1.30
C GLY A 145 4.21 -11.16 1.82
N THR A 146 3.88 -11.54 3.06
CA THR A 146 2.73 -11.01 3.78
C THR A 146 3.14 -9.68 4.41
N THR A 147 2.56 -8.59 3.92
CA THR A 147 2.80 -7.25 4.46
C THR A 147 1.52 -6.69 5.07
N ASN A 148 1.54 -6.42 6.37
CA ASN A 148 0.47 -5.71 7.05
C ASN A 148 0.92 -4.26 7.26
N LEU A 149 0.33 -3.34 6.51
CA LEU A 149 0.56 -1.90 6.63
C LEU A 149 -0.72 -1.24 7.15
N GLN A 150 -0.65 -0.68 8.36
CA GLN A 150 -1.81 -0.05 8.97
C GLN A 150 -1.50 1.21 9.77
N TYR A 151 -2.48 2.12 9.80
CA TYR A 151 -2.43 3.38 10.57
C TYR A 151 -1.18 4.22 10.31
N SER A 152 -0.56 4.03 9.15
CA SER A 152 0.77 4.54 8.82
C SER A 152 0.67 5.65 7.79
N LYS A 153 1.68 6.52 7.76
CA LYS A 153 1.77 7.63 6.80
C LYS A 153 3.00 7.47 5.93
N ILE A 154 2.83 7.41 4.62
CA ILE A 154 3.94 7.37 3.67
C ILE A 154 3.95 8.67 2.85
N THR A 155 5.04 9.44 2.93
CA THR A 155 5.20 10.69 2.18
C THR A 155 6.40 10.61 1.24
N LEU A 156 6.16 10.79 -0.05
CA LEU A 156 7.17 10.75 -1.10
C LEU A 156 7.41 12.17 -1.62
N TYR A 157 8.54 12.78 -1.21
CA TYR A 157 8.79 14.21 -1.44
C TYR A 157 9.34 14.52 -2.84
N LYS A 158 10.20 13.65 -3.38
CA LYS A 158 10.90 13.85 -4.67
C LYS A 158 10.42 12.84 -5.73
N ASN A 159 10.97 12.94 -6.93
CA ASN A 159 10.52 12.17 -8.10
C ASN A 159 10.95 10.70 -8.05
N TYR A 160 10.27 9.86 -8.84
CA TYR A 160 10.58 8.43 -9.04
C TYR A 160 10.55 7.62 -7.74
N ASN A 161 9.64 7.95 -6.83
CA ASN A 161 9.58 7.33 -5.51
C ASN A 161 8.42 6.34 -5.41
N TYR A 162 8.59 5.35 -4.54
CA TYR A 162 7.61 4.29 -4.35
C TYR A 162 7.30 4.12 -2.87
N GLY A 163 6.02 4.04 -2.51
CA GLY A 163 5.59 3.77 -1.15
C GLY A 163 5.83 2.31 -0.79
N VAL A 164 4.99 1.42 -1.31
CA VAL A 164 5.15 -0.03 -1.13
C VAL A 164 5.42 -0.68 -2.48
N VAL A 165 6.50 -1.45 -2.57
CA VAL A 165 6.87 -2.25 -3.73
C VAL A 165 6.89 -3.72 -3.32
N ALA A 166 6.17 -4.57 -4.07
CA ALA A 166 6.18 -6.00 -3.80
C ALA A 166 5.92 -6.89 -5.02
N GLY A 167 6.50 -8.09 -5.06
CA GLY A 167 6.11 -9.10 -6.04
C GLY A 167 4.66 -9.57 -5.84
N ARG A 168 4.28 -9.83 -4.58
CA ARG A 168 2.94 -10.24 -4.18
C ARG A 168 2.61 -9.70 -2.80
N ILE A 169 1.37 -9.22 -2.59
CA ILE A 169 0.85 -8.86 -1.26
C ILE A 169 -0.35 -9.74 -0.92
N LYS A 170 -0.24 -10.46 0.19
CA LYS A 170 -1.34 -11.21 0.83
C LYS A 170 -1.83 -10.58 2.14
N GLY A 171 -1.06 -9.66 2.74
CA GLY A 171 -1.40 -9.03 4.01
C GLY A 171 -2.39 -7.88 3.86
N ASN A 172 -2.64 -7.12 4.93
CA ASN A 172 -3.62 -6.04 4.94
C ASN A 172 -2.97 -4.67 4.66
N ILE A 173 -3.56 -3.87 3.75
CA ILE A 173 -3.22 -2.44 3.62
C ILE A 173 -4.46 -1.62 4.01
N LYS A 174 -4.48 -1.13 5.25
CA LYS A 174 -5.66 -0.43 5.80
C LYS A 174 -5.37 0.81 6.63
N ASN A 175 -6.27 1.79 6.58
CA ASN A 175 -6.23 2.98 7.44
C ASN A 175 -4.93 3.81 7.27
N ASN A 176 -4.33 3.84 6.07
CA ASN A 176 -3.08 4.56 5.83
C ASN A 176 -3.30 5.88 5.09
N LYS A 177 -2.29 6.77 5.18
CA LYS A 177 -2.23 8.00 4.39
C LYS A 177 -1.00 8.01 3.49
N PHE A 178 -1.20 8.00 2.18
CA PHE A 178 -0.15 8.14 1.18
C PHE A 178 -0.15 9.56 0.63
N THR A 179 1.00 10.24 0.62
CA THR A 179 1.15 11.59 0.05
C THR A 179 2.28 11.59 -0.96
N LEU A 180 1.92 11.67 -2.24
CA LEU A 180 2.84 11.59 -3.37
C LEU A 180 3.06 13.00 -3.94
N LYS A 181 4.15 13.66 -3.55
CA LYS A 181 4.45 15.04 -3.99
C LYS A 181 5.31 15.09 -5.25
N GLY A 182 6.23 14.13 -5.42
CA GLY A 182 7.10 14.05 -6.57
C GLY A 182 6.41 13.56 -7.84
N LYS A 183 7.08 13.74 -8.98
CA LYS A 183 6.68 13.18 -10.27
C LYS A 183 6.96 11.68 -10.32
N TYR A 184 6.22 10.93 -11.14
CA TYR A 184 6.44 9.49 -11.38
C TYR A 184 6.46 8.68 -10.07
N SER A 185 5.52 8.93 -9.17
CA SER A 185 5.47 8.30 -7.85
C SER A 185 4.30 7.34 -7.70
N TYR A 186 4.52 6.27 -6.93
CA TYR A 186 3.55 5.19 -6.74
C TYR A 186 3.27 5.00 -5.26
N GLY A 187 2.00 4.96 -4.86
CA GLY A 187 1.62 4.68 -3.47
C GLY A 187 1.88 3.22 -3.14
N VAL A 188 1.26 2.34 -3.93
CA VAL A 188 1.40 0.88 -3.86
C VAL A 188 1.64 0.36 -5.28
N ILE A 189 2.75 -0.33 -5.52
CA ILE A 189 3.09 -0.97 -6.81
C ILE A 189 3.40 -2.46 -6.57
N VAL A 190 2.58 -3.34 -7.13
CA VAL A 190 2.64 -4.75 -6.79
C VAL A 190 2.42 -5.64 -8.00
N GLY A 191 3.24 -6.68 -8.19
CA GLY A 191 2.99 -7.68 -9.23
C GLY A 191 1.60 -8.30 -9.10
N LYS A 192 1.29 -8.88 -7.94
CA LYS A 192 -0.02 -9.47 -7.62
C LYS A 192 -0.56 -9.05 -6.25
N ILE A 193 -1.78 -8.50 -6.20
CA ILE A 193 -2.49 -8.21 -4.95
C ILE A 193 -3.53 -9.32 -4.73
N ASP A 194 -3.42 -10.04 -3.61
CA ASP A 194 -4.37 -11.09 -3.20
C ASP A 194 -4.98 -10.75 -1.84
N THR A 195 -5.56 -9.56 -1.74
CA THR A 195 -6.08 -9.04 -0.48
C THR A 195 -7.07 -7.88 -0.71
N THR A 196 -7.69 -7.43 0.37
CA THR A 196 -8.48 -6.19 0.41
C THR A 196 -7.61 -5.00 0.81
N ILE A 197 -7.67 -3.93 0.03
CA ILE A 197 -7.08 -2.62 0.38
C ILE A 197 -8.23 -1.71 0.82
N LYS A 198 -8.21 -1.21 2.06
CA LYS A 198 -9.35 -0.47 2.61
C LYS A 198 -9.02 0.76 3.46
N ASN A 199 -9.92 1.74 3.49
CA ASN A 199 -9.82 2.92 4.35
C ASN A 199 -8.53 3.74 4.17
N ASN A 200 -7.91 3.71 2.99
CA ASN A 200 -6.69 4.48 2.75
C ASN A 200 -7.00 5.82 2.10
N ASN A 201 -6.18 6.82 2.41
CA ASN A 201 -6.24 8.14 1.79
C ASN A 201 -4.98 8.37 0.93
N PHE A 202 -5.15 8.49 -0.38
CA PHE A 202 -4.12 8.77 -1.36
C PHE A 202 -4.21 10.23 -1.82
N LEU A 203 -3.19 11.02 -1.49
CA LEU A 203 -3.02 12.41 -1.92
C LEU A 203 -1.99 12.45 -3.04
N LEU A 204 -2.47 12.46 -4.28
CA LEU A 204 -1.66 12.39 -5.49
C LEU A 204 -1.35 13.82 -5.98
N LYS A 205 -0.33 14.43 -5.39
CA LYS A 205 0.05 15.84 -5.58
C LYS A 205 1.06 16.08 -6.69
N GLY A 206 1.85 15.10 -7.09
CA GLY A 206 2.76 15.22 -8.24
C GLY A 206 2.13 14.84 -9.59
N LYS A 207 2.95 14.88 -10.65
CA LYS A 207 2.60 14.47 -12.02
C LYS A 207 2.95 12.99 -12.26
N TYR A 208 2.22 12.29 -13.12
CA TYR A 208 2.43 10.86 -13.42
C TYR A 208 2.38 9.97 -12.18
N ASN A 209 1.40 10.22 -11.30
CA ASN A 209 1.28 9.50 -10.04
C ASN A 209 0.24 8.39 -10.10
N TYR A 210 0.46 7.35 -9.30
CA TYR A 210 -0.42 6.19 -9.23
C TYR A 210 -0.70 5.88 -7.77
N GLY A 211 -1.99 5.88 -7.38
CA GLY A 211 -2.37 5.49 -6.02
C GLY A 211 -2.07 4.02 -5.78
N ILE A 212 -2.71 3.16 -6.56
CA ILE A 212 -2.50 1.71 -6.57
C ILE A 212 -2.19 1.28 -8.00
N PHE A 213 -1.08 0.57 -8.19
CA PHE A 213 -0.66 -0.05 -9.43
C PHE A 213 -0.49 -1.56 -9.21
N SER A 214 -1.09 -2.38 -10.06
CA SER A 214 -0.80 -3.82 -10.05
C SER A 214 -0.96 -4.49 -11.41
N ASN A 215 -0.29 -5.62 -11.61
CA ASN A 215 -0.56 -6.45 -12.78
C ASN A 215 -1.86 -7.24 -12.60
N ILE A 216 -2.01 -7.91 -11.46
CA ILE A 216 -3.18 -8.74 -11.15
C ILE A 216 -3.68 -8.38 -9.76
N TRP A 217 -5.00 -8.18 -9.63
CA TRP A 217 -5.64 -8.02 -8.32
C TRP A 217 -6.77 -9.04 -8.16
N THR A 218 -6.66 -9.91 -7.18
CA THR A 218 -7.76 -10.73 -6.66
C THR A 218 -8.13 -10.20 -5.29
N GLY A 219 -9.16 -9.35 -5.21
CA GLY A 219 -9.54 -8.73 -3.96
C GLY A 219 -10.28 -7.41 -4.13
N ASN A 220 -10.56 -6.76 -2.99
CA ASN A 220 -11.47 -5.62 -2.94
C ASN A 220 -10.76 -4.30 -2.66
N SER A 221 -11.31 -3.22 -3.22
CA SER A 221 -10.97 -1.85 -2.85
C SER A 221 -12.15 -1.23 -2.11
N ILE A 222 -11.98 -0.93 -0.82
CA ILE A 222 -13.11 -0.52 0.03
C ILE A 222 -12.81 0.80 0.74
N ASN A 223 -13.69 1.79 0.59
CA ASN A 223 -13.62 3.06 1.34
C ASN A 223 -12.26 3.77 1.19
N ASN A 224 -11.63 3.67 0.03
CA ASN A 224 -10.41 4.40 -0.27
C ASN A 224 -10.75 5.76 -0.88
N LYS A 225 -10.00 6.79 -0.50
CA LYS A 225 -10.11 8.15 -1.04
C LYS A 225 -8.87 8.46 -1.87
N PHE A 226 -9.06 8.90 -3.11
CA PHE A 226 -8.00 9.28 -4.03
C PHE A 226 -8.21 10.74 -4.43
N TYR A 227 -7.38 11.63 -3.89
CA TYR A 227 -7.37 13.04 -4.24
C TYR A 227 -6.31 13.30 -5.30
N ILE A 228 -6.75 13.64 -6.50
CA ILE A 228 -5.94 13.76 -7.72
C ILE A 228 -5.71 15.24 -8.02
N TYR A 229 -4.50 15.75 -7.76
CA TYR A 229 -4.21 17.18 -7.89
C TYR A 229 -3.54 17.59 -9.19
N ASN A 230 -2.83 16.68 -9.87
CA ASN A 230 -1.93 17.02 -10.97
C ASN A 230 -1.90 15.93 -12.07
N ASN A 231 -1.25 16.24 -13.19
CA ASN A 231 -1.48 15.58 -14.49
C ASN A 231 -0.27 14.81 -15.00
N PRO A 232 -0.50 13.71 -15.74
CA PRO A 232 -1.63 12.77 -15.64
C PRO A 232 -1.50 11.94 -14.35
N THR A 233 -2.60 11.46 -13.78
CA THR A 233 -2.57 10.70 -12.52
C THR A 233 -3.69 9.68 -12.47
N LEU A 234 -3.39 8.48 -11.95
CA LEU A 234 -4.33 7.38 -11.82
C LEU A 234 -4.60 7.05 -10.35
N GLY A 235 -5.87 6.91 -9.98
CA GLY A 235 -6.25 6.38 -8.68
C GLY A 235 -5.84 4.91 -8.55
N ILE A 236 -6.41 4.07 -9.41
CA ILE A 236 -6.12 2.63 -9.50
C ILE A 236 -5.79 2.28 -10.96
N LEU A 237 -4.65 1.62 -11.17
CA LEU A 237 -4.25 1.04 -12.46
C LEU A 237 -3.99 -0.46 -12.30
N ILE A 238 -4.73 -1.28 -13.08
CA ILE A 238 -4.51 -2.72 -13.20
C ILE A 238 -4.19 -3.07 -14.65
N THR A 239 -3.00 -3.59 -14.91
CA THR A 239 -2.53 -3.80 -16.30
C THR A 239 -3.01 -5.09 -16.94
N ASN A 240 -3.45 -6.08 -16.15
CA ASN A 240 -3.97 -7.34 -16.67
C ASN A 240 -5.39 -7.62 -16.12
N LYS A 241 -5.50 -8.26 -14.96
CA LYS A 241 -6.78 -8.79 -14.48
C LYS A 241 -7.12 -8.30 -13.09
N TRP A 242 -8.33 -7.77 -12.92
CA TRP A 242 -8.93 -7.56 -11.60
C TRP A 242 -10.14 -8.46 -11.43
N THR A 243 -10.16 -9.26 -10.38
CA THR A 243 -11.35 -9.97 -9.89
C THR A 243 -11.66 -9.49 -8.47
N GLY A 244 -12.83 -8.90 -8.26
CA GLY A 244 -13.24 -8.37 -6.96
C GLY A 244 -14.19 -7.19 -7.05
N THR A 245 -14.28 -6.39 -5.98
CA THR A 245 -15.24 -5.30 -5.90
C THR A 245 -14.60 -3.97 -5.52
N VAL A 246 -15.21 -2.89 -6.01
CA VAL A 246 -14.93 -1.51 -5.59
C VAL A 246 -16.13 -1.04 -4.80
N THR A 247 -15.94 -0.68 -3.54
CA THR A 247 -17.05 -0.30 -2.66
C THR A 247 -16.72 0.98 -1.91
N LYS A 248 -17.60 2.00 -1.97
CA LYS A 248 -17.44 3.26 -1.23
C LYS A 248 -16.14 4.02 -1.53
N ASN A 249 -15.54 3.82 -2.71
CA ASN A 249 -14.35 4.57 -3.08
C ASN A 249 -14.71 5.96 -3.61
N THR A 250 -13.85 6.93 -3.32
CA THR A 250 -13.96 8.29 -3.87
C THR A 250 -12.72 8.63 -4.68
N PHE A 251 -12.92 9.10 -5.91
CA PHE A 251 -11.89 9.65 -6.79
C PHE A 251 -12.20 11.11 -7.06
N GLU A 252 -11.40 12.02 -6.54
CA GLU A 252 -11.68 13.45 -6.59
C GLU A 252 -10.53 14.21 -7.23
N GLY A 253 -10.79 14.72 -8.43
CA GLY A 253 -9.91 15.63 -9.15
C GLY A 253 -10.17 17.09 -8.76
N ASN A 254 -9.12 17.90 -8.79
CA ASN A 254 -9.21 19.33 -8.53
C ASN A 254 -9.19 20.17 -9.83
N LYS A 255 -9.13 21.50 -9.69
CA LYS A 255 -9.07 22.43 -10.82
C LYS A 255 -7.81 22.31 -11.70
N TYR A 256 -6.83 21.47 -11.36
CA TYR A 256 -5.59 21.29 -12.11
C TYR A 256 -5.49 19.90 -12.77
N SER A 257 -6.37 18.94 -12.44
CA SER A 257 -6.27 17.51 -12.80
C SER A 257 -6.71 17.11 -14.23
N LYS A 258 -6.01 17.55 -15.27
CA LYS A 258 -6.12 17.03 -16.66
C LYS A 258 -5.53 15.61 -16.81
N GLY A 259 -6.09 14.79 -17.69
CA GLY A 259 -5.55 13.44 -17.95
C GLY A 259 -5.67 12.50 -16.75
N ALA A 260 -6.61 12.75 -15.84
CA ALA A 260 -6.78 11.95 -14.64
C ALA A 260 -7.67 10.75 -14.92
N CYS A 261 -7.43 9.63 -14.25
CA CYS A 261 -8.40 8.54 -14.25
C CYS A 261 -8.60 7.91 -12.87
N GLY A 262 -9.86 7.69 -12.50
CA GLY A 262 -10.21 7.06 -11.22
C GLY A 262 -9.76 5.60 -11.20
N ILE A 263 -10.32 4.81 -12.12
CA ILE A 263 -10.02 3.38 -12.27
C ILE A 263 -9.66 3.09 -13.72
N PHE A 264 -8.47 2.54 -13.95
CA PHE A 264 -8.05 1.99 -15.23
C PHE A 264 -7.72 0.50 -15.09
N VAL A 265 -8.46 -0.36 -15.80
CA VAL A 265 -8.15 -1.78 -15.98
C VAL A 265 -7.91 -2.07 -17.45
N ASN A 266 -6.66 -2.38 -17.80
CA ASN A 266 -6.21 -2.46 -19.18
C ASN A 266 -6.68 -3.71 -19.94
N LYS A 267 -6.90 -4.86 -19.25
CA LYS A 267 -7.46 -6.06 -19.91
C LYS A 267 -8.84 -6.42 -19.38
N THR A 268 -8.93 -7.03 -18.20
CA THR A 268 -10.21 -7.59 -17.72
C THR A 268 -10.53 -7.20 -16.29
N PHE A 269 -11.75 -6.71 -16.08
CA PHE A 269 -12.36 -6.58 -14.76
C PHE A 269 -13.57 -7.50 -14.65
N LYS A 270 -13.51 -8.44 -13.72
CA LYS A 270 -14.64 -9.30 -13.31
C LYS A 270 -15.08 -8.87 -11.92
N GLY A 271 -16.14 -8.08 -11.84
CA GLY A 271 -16.46 -7.43 -10.58
C GLY A 271 -17.53 -6.37 -10.63
N SER A 272 -17.80 -5.75 -9.49
CA SER A 272 -18.78 -4.68 -9.38
C SER A 272 -18.18 -3.44 -8.74
N ILE A 273 -18.71 -2.28 -9.12
CA ILE A 273 -18.46 -0.99 -8.50
C ILE A 273 -19.75 -0.57 -7.79
N LYS A 274 -19.67 -0.34 -6.48
CA LYS A 274 -20.82 -0.09 -5.61
C LYS A 274 -20.58 1.16 -4.77
N ASN A 275 -21.59 2.01 -4.65
CA ASN A 275 -21.58 3.19 -3.76
C ASN A 275 -20.34 4.09 -3.95
N SER A 276 -19.77 4.14 -5.15
CA SER A 276 -18.48 4.80 -5.39
C SER A 276 -18.67 6.07 -6.21
N ASN A 277 -17.81 7.05 -5.96
CA ASN A 277 -17.90 8.38 -6.55
C ASN A 277 -16.63 8.72 -7.32
N ALA A 278 -16.79 9.27 -8.51
CA ALA A 278 -15.69 9.87 -9.26
C ALA A 278 -16.10 11.28 -9.71
N TYR A 279 -15.30 12.28 -9.36
CA TYR A 279 -15.47 13.66 -9.80
C TYR A 279 -14.18 14.14 -10.44
N LEU A 280 -14.15 14.27 -11.78
CA LEU A 280 -12.95 14.66 -12.52
C LEU A 280 -13.27 15.89 -13.42
N PRO A 281 -12.95 17.10 -12.96
CA PRO A 281 -13.50 18.32 -13.57
C PRO A 281 -12.77 18.78 -14.84
N LYS A 282 -11.63 18.20 -15.22
CA LYS A 282 -10.74 18.72 -16.27
C LYS A 282 -10.54 17.75 -17.45
N ALA A 283 -9.97 18.29 -18.53
CA ALA A 283 -9.91 17.68 -19.84
C ALA A 283 -9.18 16.33 -19.87
N ASN A 284 -9.52 15.51 -20.87
CA ASN A 284 -8.93 14.20 -21.18
C ASN A 284 -8.96 13.23 -19.98
N SER A 285 -9.96 13.34 -19.11
CA SER A 285 -10.07 12.50 -17.91
C SER A 285 -11.06 11.35 -18.09
N PHE A 286 -10.83 10.24 -17.39
CA PHE A 286 -11.70 9.07 -17.41
C PHE A 286 -12.19 8.75 -16.01
N GLY A 287 -13.50 8.72 -15.78
CA GLY A 287 -14.02 8.25 -14.49
C GLY A 287 -13.59 6.79 -14.25
N ILE A 288 -14.00 5.93 -15.19
CA ILE A 288 -13.66 4.52 -15.24
C ILE A 288 -13.26 4.17 -16.69
N MET A 289 -12.13 3.50 -16.86
CA MET A 289 -11.68 2.95 -18.13
C MET A 289 -11.38 1.46 -17.94
N VAL A 290 -12.18 0.59 -18.55
CA VAL A 290 -11.99 -0.85 -18.43
C VAL A 290 -12.14 -1.48 -19.81
N TYR A 291 -11.12 -2.16 -20.30
CA TYR A 291 -11.19 -2.73 -21.65
C TYR A 291 -12.28 -3.81 -21.77
N LYS A 292 -12.21 -4.87 -20.96
CA LYS A 292 -13.26 -5.89 -20.85
C LYS A 292 -13.86 -5.88 -19.45
N TRP A 293 -15.09 -5.38 -19.31
CA TRP A 293 -15.84 -5.42 -18.05
C TRP A 293 -17.02 -6.38 -18.16
N ASN A 294 -17.00 -7.46 -17.40
CA ASN A 294 -18.21 -8.25 -17.13
C ASN A 294 -18.63 -7.98 -15.69
N GLY A 295 -19.59 -7.07 -15.51
CA GLY A 295 -19.89 -6.58 -14.19
C GLY A 295 -20.98 -5.54 -14.08
N LYS A 296 -21.05 -4.94 -12.90
CA LYS A 296 -22.18 -4.12 -12.47
C LYS A 296 -21.72 -2.80 -11.83
N LEU A 297 -22.45 -1.73 -12.11
CA LEU A 297 -22.31 -0.42 -11.46
C LEU A 297 -23.59 -0.14 -10.65
N TYR A 298 -23.45 -0.02 -9.32
CA TYR A 298 -24.56 0.18 -8.39
C TYR A 298 -24.40 1.46 -7.58
N ASN A 299 -25.47 2.24 -7.44
CA ASN A 299 -25.54 3.36 -6.49
C ASN A 299 -24.34 4.32 -6.58
N SER A 300 -23.76 4.48 -7.77
CA SER A 300 -22.48 5.16 -7.96
C SER A 300 -22.65 6.44 -8.75
N LYS A 301 -21.83 7.45 -8.46
CA LYS A 301 -21.87 8.76 -9.14
C LYS A 301 -20.55 9.04 -9.85
N ILE A 302 -20.57 9.01 -11.18
CA ILE A 302 -19.40 9.27 -12.04
C ILE A 302 -19.65 10.58 -12.79
N ASN A 303 -18.93 11.63 -12.45
CA ASN A 303 -19.08 12.96 -13.01
C ASN A 303 -17.75 13.45 -13.57
N VAL A 304 -17.67 13.55 -14.89
CA VAL A 304 -16.52 14.13 -15.59
C VAL A 304 -16.96 15.40 -16.33
N LYS A 305 -16.12 16.44 -16.34
CA LYS A 305 -16.53 17.73 -16.94
C LYS A 305 -15.64 18.22 -18.07
N GLY A 306 -14.42 17.73 -18.22
CA GLY A 306 -13.48 18.27 -19.20
C GLY A 306 -13.78 17.94 -20.66
N LYS A 307 -13.26 18.75 -21.59
CA LYS A 307 -13.22 18.40 -23.03
C LYS A 307 -12.49 17.06 -23.20
N GLY A 308 -12.99 16.19 -24.08
CA GLY A 308 -12.41 14.86 -24.31
C GLY A 308 -12.48 13.91 -23.10
N SER A 309 -13.30 14.21 -22.08
CA SER A 309 -13.37 13.38 -20.86
C SER A 309 -14.53 12.39 -20.89
N VAL A 310 -14.26 11.13 -20.59
CA VAL A 310 -15.24 10.05 -20.65
C VAL A 310 -15.65 9.63 -19.25
N GLY A 311 -16.95 9.49 -19.00
CA GLY A 311 -17.44 8.98 -17.72
C GLY A 311 -16.99 7.54 -17.50
N ILE A 312 -17.46 6.65 -18.37
CA ILE A 312 -17.09 5.24 -18.41
C ILE A 312 -16.70 4.86 -19.84
N TYR A 313 -15.53 4.26 -19.99
CA TYR A 313 -15.09 3.65 -21.24
C TYR A 313 -15.04 2.12 -21.08
N ILE A 314 -15.71 1.40 -22.00
CA ILE A 314 -15.64 -0.06 -22.13
C ILE A 314 -15.48 -0.51 -23.59
N ALA A 315 -14.69 -1.55 -23.83
CA ALA A 315 -14.44 -2.09 -25.18
C ALA A 315 -15.22 -3.40 -25.46
N LYS A 316 -14.96 -3.99 -26.65
CA LYS A 316 -15.71 -5.09 -27.27
C LYS A 316 -15.85 -6.30 -26.35
N GLY A 317 -17.04 -6.87 -26.30
CA GLY A 317 -17.33 -8.08 -25.51
C GLY A 317 -17.49 -7.82 -24.01
N SER A 318 -17.68 -6.56 -23.60
CA SER A 318 -18.09 -6.20 -22.24
C SER A 318 -19.59 -6.35 -22.04
N LEU A 319 -20.01 -6.66 -20.81
CA LEU A 319 -21.38 -6.60 -20.33
C LEU A 319 -21.41 -5.72 -19.08
N LEU A 320 -22.00 -4.54 -19.20
CA LEU A 320 -22.17 -3.60 -18.09
C LEU A 320 -23.65 -3.50 -17.71
N ILE A 321 -23.97 -3.80 -16.46
CA ILE A 321 -25.29 -3.56 -15.90
C ILE A 321 -25.20 -2.34 -14.98
N THR A 322 -25.97 -1.29 -15.26
CA THR A 322 -26.08 -0.11 -14.38
C THR A 322 -27.40 -0.13 -13.62
N HIS A 323 -27.32 0.14 -12.32
CA HIS A 323 -28.50 0.25 -11.47
C HIS A 323 -28.37 1.43 -10.50
N ASN A 324 -29.40 2.27 -10.45
CA ASN A 324 -29.50 3.44 -9.56
C ASN A 324 -28.20 4.29 -9.53
N SER A 325 -27.56 4.44 -10.70
CA SER A 325 -26.28 5.14 -10.82
C SER A 325 -26.43 6.41 -11.64
N LYS A 326 -25.50 7.36 -11.44
CA LYS A 326 -25.47 8.61 -12.20
C LYS A 326 -24.14 8.74 -12.91
N VAL A 327 -24.15 8.77 -14.25
CA VAL A 327 -22.95 8.95 -15.07
C VAL A 327 -23.13 10.17 -15.95
N THR A 328 -22.30 11.19 -15.75
CA THR A 328 -22.40 12.46 -16.48
C THR A 328 -21.08 12.86 -17.11
N SER A 329 -21.11 13.31 -18.37
CA SER A 329 -20.01 14.01 -19.03
C SER A 329 -20.50 15.33 -19.62
N LYS A 330 -19.97 16.46 -19.11
CA LYS A 330 -20.43 17.80 -19.55
C LYS A 330 -20.03 18.13 -21.00
N ASN A 331 -18.88 17.63 -21.46
CA ASN A 331 -18.25 18.10 -22.71
C ASN A 331 -17.90 16.99 -23.70
N TYR A 332 -18.22 15.73 -23.39
CA TYR A 332 -17.90 14.58 -24.24
C TYR A 332 -18.86 13.41 -23.95
N TYR A 333 -18.41 12.15 -24.00
CA TYR A 333 -19.23 10.96 -23.75
C TYR A 333 -19.34 10.61 -22.27
N ALA A 334 -20.56 10.31 -21.81
CA ALA A 334 -20.77 9.72 -20.48
C ALA A 334 -20.45 8.23 -20.50
N LEU A 335 -20.83 7.54 -21.58
CA LEU A 335 -20.42 6.18 -21.89
C LEU A 335 -19.78 6.17 -23.29
N ALA A 336 -18.57 5.64 -23.40
CA ALA A 336 -17.95 5.32 -24.67
C ALA A 336 -17.83 3.79 -24.78
N LYS A 337 -18.34 3.24 -25.89
CA LYS A 337 -18.42 1.80 -26.13
C LYS A 337 -17.83 1.48 -27.50
N TYR A 338 -17.06 0.39 -27.54
CA TYR A 338 -16.88 -0.40 -28.75
C TYR A 338 -17.60 -1.73 -28.48
N THR A 339 -18.73 -2.04 -29.15
CA THR A 339 -19.36 -3.40 -29.14
C THR A 339 -19.54 -4.11 -27.76
N ALA A 340 -20.03 -3.40 -26.74
CA ALA A 340 -20.44 -3.94 -25.43
C ALA A 340 -21.98 -4.04 -25.23
N SER A 341 -22.50 -4.94 -24.40
CA SER A 341 -23.93 -4.89 -24.00
C SER A 341 -24.10 -4.04 -22.74
N ILE A 342 -25.08 -3.14 -22.73
CA ILE A 342 -25.38 -2.27 -21.58
C ILE A 342 -26.84 -2.45 -21.20
N LYS A 343 -27.08 -2.94 -19.97
CA LYS A 343 -28.43 -2.98 -19.38
C LYS A 343 -28.55 -1.85 -18.37
N ASN A 344 -29.45 -0.91 -18.63
CA ASN A 344 -29.68 0.23 -17.73
C ASN A 344 -31.01 0.08 -17.00
N SER A 345 -30.97 0.03 -15.67
CA SER A 345 -32.15 0.08 -14.80
C SER A 345 -32.05 1.29 -13.87
N LYS A 346 -33.04 2.18 -13.88
CA LYS A 346 -33.14 3.33 -12.95
C LYS A 346 -31.88 4.22 -12.87
N SER A 347 -31.00 4.21 -13.88
CA SER A 347 -29.75 5.00 -13.85
C SER A 347 -29.83 6.20 -14.80
N THR A 348 -29.27 7.32 -14.36
CA THR A 348 -29.21 8.57 -15.12
C THR A 348 -27.89 8.67 -15.85
N ILE A 349 -27.94 8.72 -17.17
CA ILE A 349 -26.74 8.82 -18.02
C ILE A 349 -26.91 10.06 -18.90
N LYS A 350 -26.02 11.05 -18.78
CA LYS A 350 -26.12 12.34 -19.51
C LYS A 350 -24.79 12.75 -20.16
N SER A 351 -24.79 12.96 -21.47
CA SER A 351 -23.62 13.39 -22.26
C SER A 351 -23.98 14.54 -23.20
N LYS A 352 -23.00 15.41 -23.51
CA LYS A 352 -23.18 16.47 -24.53
C LYS A 352 -23.11 15.91 -25.96
N LYS A 353 -22.25 14.93 -26.22
CA LYS A 353 -22.07 14.33 -27.56
C LYS A 353 -23.00 13.14 -27.86
N GLY A 354 -24.10 13.00 -27.11
CA GLY A 354 -25.01 11.86 -27.25
C GLY A 354 -24.37 10.52 -26.88
N PHE A 355 -25.00 9.43 -27.33
CA PHE A 355 -24.55 8.06 -27.11
C PHE A 355 -24.45 7.32 -28.44
N PRO A 356 -23.31 6.70 -28.77
CA PRO A 356 -23.34 5.62 -29.75
C PRO A 356 -24.02 4.40 -29.10
N ASN A 357 -25.29 4.15 -29.45
CA ASN A 357 -26.02 2.89 -29.26
C ASN A 357 -26.23 2.41 -27.80
N ILE A 358 -27.05 3.12 -27.02
CA ILE A 358 -27.71 2.57 -25.82
C ILE A 358 -29.01 1.90 -26.27
N LEU A 359 -29.10 0.58 -26.12
CA LEU A 359 -30.39 -0.10 -26.13
C LEU A 359 -31.16 0.35 -24.89
N LYS A 360 -32.25 1.10 -25.07
CA LYS A 360 -33.27 1.22 -24.03
C LYS A 360 -33.77 -0.19 -23.75
N VAL A 361 -33.47 -0.73 -22.58
CA VAL A 361 -34.21 -1.90 -22.09
C VAL A 361 -35.35 -1.31 -21.29
N SER A 362 -36.54 -1.36 -21.90
CA SER A 362 -37.85 -1.08 -21.28
C SER A 362 -38.05 -1.97 -20.07
#